data_AF-A0A857IQA5-F1
#
_entry.id   AF-A0A857IQA5-F1
#
_cell.length_a   1.000
_cell.length_b   1.000
_cell.length_c   1.000
_cell.angle_alpha   90.00
_cell.angle_beta   90.00
_cell.angle_gamma   90.00
#
_symmetry.space_group_name_H-M   'P 1'
#
loop_
_entity.id
_entity.type
_entity.pdbx_description
1 polymer ?
#
loop_
_entity_poly.entity_id
_entity_poly.type
_entity_poly.pdbx_seq_one_letter_code
_entity_poly.pdbx_strand_id
1 'polypeptide(L)'
;MVTRHGAKKFIISVLPEIEKRLEAGYTIKEIHADLPELANNISYSSVLRNLSKMGISEKKPHSNKIEKSVNLDTASSSSQKITDAQRNLEKLQKRPEKFKFDHGTNDKELI
;
A
#
# COMPACT_ATOMS: atom_id res chain seq x y z
N MET A 1 -22.42 -17.08 7.12
CA MET A 1 -21.29 -16.11 7.14
C MET A 1 -20.62 -16.17 8.50
N VAL A 2 -19.31 -16.42 8.54
CA VAL A 2 -18.56 -16.51 9.78
C VAL A 2 -18.27 -15.11 10.32
N THR A 3 -18.41 -14.89 11.63
CA THR A 3 -18.10 -13.61 12.26
C THR A 3 -16.61 -13.26 12.12
N ARG A 4 -16.26 -11.97 12.20
CA ARG A 4 -14.87 -11.49 12.05
C ARG A 4 -13.86 -12.22 12.95
N HIS A 5 -14.28 -12.65 14.14
CA HIS A 5 -13.46 -13.44 15.07
C HIS A 5 -13.38 -14.93 14.70
N GLY A 6 -14.41 -15.49 14.07
CA GLY A 6 -14.41 -16.86 13.57
C GLY A 6 -13.56 -17.03 12.31
N ALA A 7 -13.44 -15.99 11.47
CA ALA A 7 -12.71 -16.07 10.20
C ALA A 7 -11.24 -16.48 10.38
N LYS A 8 -10.57 -15.95 11.41
CA LYS A 8 -9.18 -16.35 11.72
C LYS A 8 -9.08 -17.81 12.16
N LYS A 9 -9.99 -18.25 13.03
CA LYS A 9 -10.02 -19.65 13.51
C LYS A 9 -10.29 -20.63 12.38
N PHE A 10 -11.21 -20.27 11.49
CA PHE A 10 -11.52 -21.06 10.31
C PHE A 10 -10.34 -21.12 9.34
N ILE A 11 -9.68 -20.00 9.04
CA ILE A 11 -8.48 -20.02 8.18
C ILE A 11 -7.38 -20.89 8.78
N ILE A 12 -7.20 -20.89 10.11
CA ILE A 12 -6.25 -21.77 10.78
C ILE A 12 -6.61 -23.24 10.59
N SER A 13 -7.89 -23.62 10.64
CA SER A 13 -8.28 -25.02 10.43
C SER A 13 -8.09 -25.48 8.99
N VAL A 14 -8.29 -24.60 7.99
CA VAL A 14 -8.07 -24.93 6.57
C VAL A 14 -6.64 -24.65 6.09
N LEU A 15 -5.78 -24.08 6.95
CA LEU A 15 -4.41 -23.68 6.63
C LEU A 15 -3.58 -24.82 6.03
N PRO A 16 -3.57 -26.05 6.59
CA PRO A 16 -2.75 -27.13 6.05
C PRO A 16 -3.13 -27.50 4.61
N GLU A 17 -4.41 -27.38 4.28
CA GLU A 17 -4.89 -27.67 2.92
C GLU A 17 -4.56 -26.54 1.94
N ILE A 18 -4.64 -25.29 2.41
CA ILE A 18 -4.19 -24.12 1.64
C ILE A 18 -2.69 -24.24 1.34
N GLU A 19 -1.87 -24.59 2.33
CA GLU A 19 -0.42 -24.77 2.16
C GLU A 19 -0.09 -25.90 1.18
N LYS A 20 -0.75 -27.06 1.31
CA LYS A 20 -0.58 -28.19 0.38
C LYS A 20 -0.90 -27.80 -1.07
N ARG A 21 -1.95 -27.02 -1.30
CA ARG A 21 -2.31 -26.55 -2.65
C ARG A 21 -1.38 -25.46 -3.17
N LEU A 22 -0.89 -24.57 -2.29
CA LEU A 22 0.15 -23.61 -2.65
C LEU A 22 1.46 -24.31 -3.05
N GLU A 23 1.85 -25.38 -2.36
CA GLU A 23 3.01 -26.21 -2.73
C GLU A 23 2.81 -26.93 -4.07
N ALA A 24 1.58 -27.35 -4.37
CA ALA A 24 1.21 -27.90 -5.67
C ALA A 24 1.12 -26.86 -6.80
N GLY A 25 1.38 -25.57 -6.50
CA GLY A 25 1.45 -24.50 -7.48
C GLY A 25 0.11 -23.80 -7.77
N TYR A 26 -0.94 -24.09 -7.02
CA TYR A 26 -2.22 -23.39 -7.16
C TYR A 26 -2.11 -21.97 -6.61
N THR A 27 -2.80 -21.04 -7.26
CA THR A 27 -2.94 -19.66 -6.77
C THR A 27 -3.97 -19.58 -5.65
N ILE A 28 -3.87 -18.57 -4.77
CA ILE A 28 -4.83 -18.36 -3.68
C ILE A 28 -6.26 -18.17 -4.24
N LYS A 29 -6.37 -17.63 -5.45
CA LYS A 29 -7.66 -17.43 -6.12
C LYS A 29 -8.31 -18.76 -6.52
N GLU A 30 -7.53 -19.68 -7.08
CA GLU A 30 -8.00 -21.02 -7.44
C GLU A 30 -8.35 -21.80 -6.17
N ILE A 31 -7.48 -21.76 -5.16
CA ILE A 31 -7.74 -22.40 -3.85
C ILE A 31 -9.05 -21.90 -3.23
N HIS A 32 -9.35 -20.60 -3.35
CA HIS A 32 -10.60 -20.02 -2.84
C HIS A 32 -11.83 -20.51 -3.61
N ALA A 33 -11.73 -20.69 -4.93
CA ALA A 33 -12.81 -21.19 -5.76
C ALA A 33 -13.04 -22.71 -5.57
N ASP A 34 -11.96 -23.46 -5.42
CA ASP A 34 -11.98 -24.93 -5.34
C ASP A 34 -12.32 -25.47 -3.93
N LEU A 35 -12.21 -24.62 -2.90
CA LEU A 35 -12.62 -24.95 -1.53
C LEU A 35 -13.97 -24.27 -1.23
N PRO A 36 -15.10 -24.95 -1.48
CA PRO A 36 -16.42 -24.37 -1.22
C PRO A 36 -16.62 -24.01 0.25
N GLU A 37 -16.01 -24.76 1.17
CA GLU A 37 -16.03 -24.41 2.60
C GLU A 37 -15.37 -23.05 2.88
N LEU A 38 -14.30 -22.71 2.15
CA LEU A 38 -13.62 -21.43 2.29
C LEU A 38 -14.42 -20.30 1.63
N ALA A 39 -14.93 -20.53 0.42
CA ALA A 39 -15.75 -19.57 -0.33
C ALA A 39 -17.05 -19.19 0.37
N ASN A 40 -17.76 -20.17 0.94
CA ASN A 40 -19.06 -19.97 1.58
C ASN A 40 -18.95 -19.24 2.92
N ASN A 41 -17.81 -19.38 3.60
CA ASN A 41 -17.62 -18.85 4.94
C ASN A 41 -16.86 -17.52 4.97
N ILE A 42 -15.93 -17.30 4.04
CA ILE A 42 -15.00 -16.17 4.05
C ILE A 42 -14.79 -15.61 2.64
N SER A 43 -14.87 -14.28 2.51
CA SER A 43 -14.55 -13.60 1.25
C SER A 43 -13.07 -13.77 0.87
N TYR A 44 -12.80 -13.84 -0.43
CA TYR A 44 -11.43 -13.91 -0.97
C TYR A 44 -10.50 -12.83 -0.38
N SER A 45 -10.99 -11.58 -0.29
CA SER A 45 -10.24 -10.47 0.30
C SER A 45 -9.87 -10.69 1.77
N SER A 46 -10.74 -11.33 2.54
CA SER A 46 -10.49 -11.66 3.93
C SER A 46 -9.47 -12.79 4.06
N VAL A 47 -9.50 -13.78 3.17
CA VAL A 47 -8.49 -14.85 3.09
C VAL A 47 -7.12 -14.25 2.80
N LEU A 48 -6.99 -13.46 1.73
CA LEU A 48 -5.74 -12.78 1.36
C LEU A 48 -5.15 -11.97 2.52
N ARG A 49 -5.97 -11.16 3.19
CA ARG A 49 -5.50 -10.32 4.30
C ARG A 49 -5.02 -11.13 5.49
N ASN A 50 -5.67 -12.25 5.80
CA ASN A 50 -5.26 -13.11 6.91
C ASN A 50 -4.01 -13.93 6.56
N LEU A 51 -3.93 -14.48 5.35
CA LEU A 51 -2.72 -15.18 4.87
C LEU A 51 -1.51 -14.24 4.86
N SER A 52 -1.68 -13.01 4.36
CA SER A 52 -0.63 -11.99 4.41
C SER A 52 -0.17 -11.67 5.84
N LYS A 53 -1.10 -11.61 6.81
CA LYS A 53 -0.75 -11.43 8.23
C LYS A 53 -0.03 -12.63 8.84
N MET A 54 -0.24 -13.82 8.29
CA MET A 54 0.43 -15.06 8.71
C MET A 54 1.79 -15.24 8.02
N GLY A 55 2.17 -14.35 7.09
CA GLY A 55 3.40 -14.47 6.31
C GLY A 55 3.31 -15.49 5.18
N ILE A 56 2.11 -16.00 4.87
CA ILE A 56 1.86 -16.93 3.78
C ILE A 56 1.56 -16.10 2.54
N SER A 57 2.57 -15.94 1.69
CA SER A 57 2.38 -15.38 0.35
C SER A 57 2.55 -16.48 -0.68
N GLU A 58 1.88 -16.33 -1.82
CA GLU A 58 2.26 -17.07 -3.03
C GLU A 58 3.78 -16.92 -3.21
N LYS A 59 4.49 -18.05 -3.38
CA LYS A 59 5.87 -18.00 -3.83
C LYS A 59 5.81 -17.38 -5.23
N LYS A 60 6.04 -16.07 -5.31
CA LYS A 60 6.14 -15.41 -6.60
C LYS A 60 7.17 -16.21 -7.40
N PRO A 61 6.85 -16.75 -8.59
CA PRO A 61 7.92 -17.05 -9.52
C PRO A 61 8.68 -15.74 -9.64
N HIS A 62 9.97 -15.75 -9.28
CA HIS A 62 10.82 -14.59 -9.34
C HIS A 62 10.75 -14.07 -10.78
N SER A 63 9.90 -13.08 -11.04
CA SER A 63 9.89 -12.39 -12.31
C SER A 63 11.23 -11.68 -12.34
N ASN A 64 12.21 -12.30 -12.99
CA ASN A 64 13.52 -11.74 -13.23
C ASN A 64 13.31 -10.29 -13.66
N LYS A 65 13.89 -9.37 -12.89
CA LYS A 65 13.95 -7.96 -13.27
C LYS A 65 14.50 -7.92 -14.69
N ILE A 66 13.72 -7.41 -15.63
CA ILE A 66 14.28 -6.91 -16.88
C ILE A 66 15.03 -5.64 -16.48
N GLU A 67 16.33 -5.80 -16.22
CA GLU A 67 17.26 -4.69 -16.14
C GLU A 67 17.23 -4.00 -17.50
N LYS A 68 16.57 -2.83 -17.59
CA LYS A 68 16.77 -1.93 -18.72
C LYS A 68 18.18 -1.37 -18.58
N SER A 69 19.09 -1.99 -19.32
CA SER A 69 20.42 -1.50 -19.62
C SER A 69 20.34 -0.08 -20.20
N VAL A 70 20.98 0.83 -19.46
CA VAL A 70 21.81 1.95 -19.91
C VAL A 70 21.59 2.44 -21.35
N ASN A 71 21.16 3.70 -21.46
CA ASN A 71 21.78 4.62 -22.41
C ASN A 71 22.23 5.86 -21.61
N LEU A 72 23.55 6.11 -21.65
CA LEU A 72 24.18 7.34 -21.18
C LEU A 72 23.65 8.50 -22.03
N ASP A 73 23.35 9.63 -21.39
CA ASP A 73 23.79 10.94 -21.87
C ASP A 73 23.76 11.95 -20.70
N THR A 74 24.97 12.38 -20.33
CA THR A 74 25.32 13.75 -19.90
C THR A 74 24.37 14.55 -19.00
N ALA A 75 24.65 14.58 -17.69
CA ALA A 75 24.93 15.81 -16.95
C ALA A 75 25.30 15.49 -15.49
N SER A 76 26.51 15.88 -15.10
CA SER A 76 26.91 15.96 -13.70
C SER A 76 26.02 16.95 -12.97
N SER A 77 25.08 16.46 -12.17
CA SER A 77 24.66 17.16 -10.96
C SER A 77 24.34 16.09 -9.93
N SER A 78 25.13 16.07 -8.85
CA SER A 78 24.88 15.21 -7.71
C SER A 78 23.49 15.54 -7.15
N SER A 79 22.49 14.78 -7.56
CA SER A 79 21.16 14.84 -6.97
C SER A 79 21.25 14.25 -5.57
N GLN A 80 21.70 15.07 -4.61
CA GLN A 80 21.59 14.74 -3.20
C GLN A 80 20.12 14.40 -2.95
N LYS A 81 19.85 13.19 -2.48
CA LYS A 81 18.50 12.74 -2.15
C LYS A 81 18.00 13.61 -1.01
N ILE A 82 17.24 14.65 -1.34
CA ILE A 82 16.61 15.55 -0.35
C ILE A 82 15.68 14.70 0.51
N THR A 83 15.86 14.77 1.82
CA THR A 83 15.00 14.05 2.77
C THR A 83 13.61 14.70 2.84
N ASP A 84 12.59 13.96 3.25
CA ASP A 84 11.23 14.51 3.35
C ASP A 84 11.14 15.70 4.32
N ALA A 85 12.00 15.74 5.34
CA ALA A 85 12.14 16.86 6.25
C ALA A 85 12.56 18.15 5.53
N GLN A 86 13.59 18.08 4.68
CA GLN A 86 14.06 19.22 3.88
C GLN A 86 13.00 19.66 2.87
N ARG A 87 12.32 18.71 2.21
CA ARG A 87 11.22 19.01 1.28
C ARG A 87 10.06 19.74 1.96
N ASN A 88 9.72 19.34 3.19
CA ASN A 88 8.64 19.98 3.95
C ASN A 88 9.02 21.38 4.45
N LEU A 89 10.29 21.58 4.83
CA LEU A 89 10.80 22.89 5.25
C LEU A 89 10.76 23.90 4.09
N GLU A 90 11.18 23.50 2.89
CA GLU A 90 11.06 24.37 1.70
C GLU A 90 9.62 24.79 1.40
N LYS A 91 8.65 23.86 1.56
CA LYS A 91 7.22 24.17 1.37
C LYS A 91 6.70 25.17 2.39
N LEU A 92 7.21 25.15 3.62
CA LEU A 92 6.84 26.12 4.65
C LEU A 92 7.44 27.49 4.35
N GLN A 93 8.72 27.55 3.93
CA GLN A 93 9.40 28.81 3.60
C GLN A 93 8.82 29.49 2.35
N LYS A 94 8.42 28.72 1.34
CA LYS A 94 7.85 29.24 0.08
C LYS A 94 6.35 29.53 0.15
N ARG A 95 5.71 29.31 1.31
CA ARG A 95 4.26 29.50 1.45
C ARG A 95 3.96 31.00 1.51
N PRO A 96 3.16 31.56 0.58
CA PRO A 96 2.77 32.96 0.66
C PRO A 96 1.91 33.19 1.92
N GLU A 97 2.13 34.32 2.58
CA GLU A 97 1.29 34.75 3.69
C GLU A 97 -0.16 34.89 3.20
N LYS A 98 -1.06 34.16 3.85
CA LYS A 98 -2.49 34.14 3.50
C LYS A 98 -3.22 35.42 3.85
N PHE A 99 -2.64 36.22 4.73
CA PHE A 99 -3.25 37.40 5.29
C PHE A 99 -2.21 38.50 5.34
N LYS A 100 -2.54 39.62 4.69
CA LYS A 100 -1.82 40.88 4.84
C LYS A 100 -2.84 41.86 5.36
N PHE A 101 -2.58 42.41 6.54
CA PHE A 101 -3.40 43.48 7.09
C PHE A 101 -3.12 44.74 6.27
N ASP A 102 -4.13 45.25 5.59
CA ASP A 102 -4.05 46.51 4.87
C ASP A 102 -4.44 47.64 5.84
N HIS A 103 -3.49 48.51 6.16
CA HIS A 103 -3.72 49.68 7.02
C HIS A 103 -4.41 50.83 6.25
N GLY A 104 -4.79 50.62 4.99
CA GLY A 104 -5.24 51.62 4.04
C GLY A 104 -6.73 51.93 4.06
N THR A 105 -7.30 52.28 5.21
CA THR A 105 -8.48 53.17 5.26
C THR A 105 -8.33 54.07 6.47
N ASN A 106 -7.93 55.33 6.24
CA ASN A 106 -8.07 56.37 7.25
C ASN A 106 -9.57 56.58 7.46
N ASP A 107 -10.07 56.22 8.64
CA ASP A 107 -11.46 56.39 9.08
C ASP A 107 -11.83 57.87 9.28
N LYS A 108 -11.74 58.68 8.22
CA LYS A 108 -12.28 60.05 8.18
C LYS A 108 -13.77 60.08 7.79
N GLU A 109 -14.43 58.94 7.74
CA GLU A 109 -15.85 58.80 7.41
C GLU A 109 -16.68 58.24 8.58
N LEU A 110 -16.46 58.75 9.79
CA LEU A 110 -17.41 58.64 10.89
C LEU A 110 -17.99 60.05 11.14
N ILE A 111 -19.00 60.42 10.35
CA ILE A 111 -19.95 61.51 10.65
C ILE A 111 -21.04 60.94 11.57
#